data_AF-A0A3S4XS54-F1
#
_entry.id   AF-A0A3S4XS54-F1
#
_cell.length_a   1.000
_cell.length_b   1.000
_cell.length_c   1.000
_cell.angle_alpha   90.00
_cell.angle_beta   90.00
_cell.angle_gamma   90.00
#
_symmetry.space_group_name_H-M   'P 1'
#
loop_
_entity.id
_entity.type
_entity.pdbx_description
1 polymer ?
#
loop_
_entity_poly.entity_id
_entity_poly.type
_entity_poly.pdbx_seq_one_letter_code
_entity_poly.pdbx_strand_id
1 'polypeptide(L)'
;MIYCDPPYAPLQQTTNFTGYAGNEFDLEHQRALAELAKKVQKEQQISVLISNHDIKFTREIYKGAKFKRVKVQRSISQNSENG
;
A
#
# COMPACT_ATOMS: atom_id res chain seq x y z
N MET A 1 -17.89 -4.59 -6.22
CA MET A 1 -16.93 -4.15 -5.20
C MET A 1 -15.55 -4.63 -5.63
N ILE A 2 -14.52 -3.79 -5.58
CA ILE A 2 -13.18 -4.12 -6.06
C ILE A 2 -12.25 -4.27 -4.85
N TYR A 3 -11.43 -5.32 -4.83
CA TYR A 3 -10.38 -5.55 -3.84
C TYR A 3 -9.01 -5.52 -4.52
N CYS A 4 -8.07 -4.77 -3.96
CA CYS A 4 -6.69 -4.69 -4.44
C CYS A 4 -5.71 -4.96 -3.29
N ASP A 5 -4.83 -5.95 -3.47
CA ASP A 5 -3.70 -6.24 -2.59
C ASP A 5 -2.40 -5.99 -3.36
N PRO A 6 -1.97 -4.72 -3.52
CA PRO A 6 -0.71 -4.41 -4.18
C PRO A 6 0.48 -4.86 -3.33
N PRO A 7 1.68 -5.01 -3.93
CA PRO A 7 2.89 -5.19 -3.15
C PRO A 7 3.05 -4.03 -2.17
N TYR A 8 3.29 -4.35 -0.90
CA TYR A 8 3.18 -3.41 0.21
C TYR A 8 4.25 -2.31 0.16
N ALA A 9 3.86 -1.08 0.50
CA ALA A 9 4.80 0.04 0.54
C ALA A 9 5.86 -0.18 1.66
N PRO A 10 7.17 0.02 1.39
CA PRO A 10 8.23 -0.32 2.34
C PRO A 10 8.09 0.46 3.67
N LEU A 11 8.29 -0.25 4.79
CA LEU A 11 8.15 0.31 6.15
C LEU A 11 9.20 1.38 6.48
N GLN A 12 10.39 1.30 5.88
CA GLN A 12 11.43 2.30 6.02
C GLN A 12 11.68 2.99 4.68
N GLN A 13 11.41 4.29 4.62
CA GLN A 13 11.77 5.16 3.51
C GLN A 13 13.16 5.77 3.69
N THR A 14 14.07 5.06 4.37
CA THR A 14 15.43 5.53 4.59
C THR A 14 16.19 5.41 3.29
N THR A 15 16.27 6.54 2.59
CA THR A 15 17.43 7.04 1.80
C THR A 15 18.04 6.07 0.79
N ASN A 16 18.11 6.54 -0.46
CA ASN A 16 18.66 5.87 -1.65
C ASN A 16 17.73 4.89 -2.35
N PHE A 17 16.61 5.40 -2.84
CA PHE A 17 16.06 4.91 -4.11
C PHE A 17 16.92 5.44 -5.28
N THR A 18 18.22 5.12 -5.27
CA THR A 18 19.12 5.39 -6.39
C THR A 18 19.11 4.17 -7.30
N GLY A 19 18.45 4.31 -8.44
CA GLY A 19 18.95 3.75 -9.69
C GLY A 19 18.58 2.29 -9.98
N TYR A 20 17.76 2.14 -11.02
CA TYR A 20 17.67 0.99 -11.91
C TYR A 20 16.99 -0.29 -11.40
N ALA A 21 15.83 -0.53 -12.02
CA ALA A 21 15.35 -1.82 -12.50
C ALA A 21 15.22 -2.96 -11.46
N GLY A 22 13.99 -3.20 -11.00
CA GLY A 22 13.66 -4.50 -10.40
C GLY A 22 12.31 -4.62 -9.70
N ASN A 23 11.69 -3.52 -9.26
CA ASN A 23 10.34 -3.58 -8.67
C ASN A 23 9.31 -3.08 -9.68
N GLU A 24 8.44 -3.96 -10.16
CA GLU A 24 7.32 -3.62 -11.05
C GLU A 24 6.26 -2.72 -10.37
N PHE A 25 6.47 -2.32 -9.10
CA PHE A 25 5.52 -1.52 -8.33
C PHE A 25 6.18 -0.54 -7.35
N ASP A 26 6.64 0.58 -7.92
CA ASP A 26 7.18 1.72 -7.17
C ASP A 26 6.15 2.56 -6.40
N LEU A 27 6.65 3.52 -5.62
CA LEU A 27 5.85 4.54 -4.92
C LEU A 27 4.95 5.34 -5.88
N GLU A 28 5.36 5.53 -7.13
CA GLU A 28 4.52 6.17 -8.15
C GLU A 28 3.33 5.29 -8.55
N HIS A 29 3.54 3.98 -8.70
CA HIS A 29 2.45 3.02 -8.96
C HIS A 29 1.46 2.95 -7.79
N GLN A 30 1.96 3.01 -6.55
CA GLN A 30 1.13 3.14 -5.35
C GLN A 30 0.22 4.38 -5.42
N ARG A 31 0.79 5.54 -5.80
CA ARG A 31 0.03 6.79 -5.97
C ARG A 31 -1.01 6.66 -7.10
N ALA A 32 -0.62 6.12 -8.24
CA ALA A 32 -1.50 5.93 -9.38
C ALA A 32 -2.69 5.00 -9.03
N LEU A 33 -2.44 3.92 -8.29
CA LEU A 33 -3.48 3.02 -7.80
C LEU A 33 -4.47 3.75 -6.88
N ALA A 34 -3.97 4.58 -5.96
CA ALA A 34 -4.81 5.35 -5.05
C ALA A 34 -5.72 6.35 -5.81
N GLU A 35 -5.15 7.05 -6.80
CA GLU A 35 -5.88 8.00 -7.64
C GLU A 35 -6.94 7.29 -8.50
N LEU A 36 -6.57 6.15 -9.10
CA LEU A 36 -7.50 5.34 -9.89
C LEU A 36 -8.66 4.84 -9.04
N ALA A 37 -8.39 4.37 -7.83
CA ALA A 37 -9.43 3.91 -6.91
C ALA A 37 -10.41 5.03 -6.54
N LYS A 38 -9.91 6.25 -6.27
CA LYS A 38 -10.77 7.42 -6.03
C LYS A 38 -11.59 7.77 -7.26
N LYS A 39 -10.98 7.72 -8.44
CA LYS A 39 -11.65 8.02 -9.72
C LYS A 39 -12.78 7.01 -9.99
N VAL A 40 -12.51 5.72 -9.87
CA VAL A 40 -13.52 4.64 -10.03
C VAL A 40 -14.65 4.79 -9.02
N GLN A 41 -14.33 5.09 -7.75
CA GLN A 41 -15.33 5.31 -6.73
C GLN A 41 -16.20 6.54 -7.01
N LYS A 42 -15.63 7.61 -7.56
CA LYS A 42 -16.36 8.84 -7.91
C LYS A 42 -17.20 8.68 -9.18
N GLU A 43 -16.65 8.08 -10.23
CA GLU A 43 -17.30 7.99 -11.54
C GLU A 43 -18.30 6.83 -11.62
N GLN A 44 -17.96 5.67 -11.04
CA GLN A 44 -18.77 4.47 -11.14
C GLN A 44 -19.52 4.13 -9.85
N GLN A 45 -19.33 4.93 -8.78
CA GLN A 45 -19.88 4.64 -7.44
C GLN A 45 -19.50 3.26 -6.89
N ILE A 46 -18.41 2.67 -7.41
CA ILE A 46 -17.93 1.36 -6.98
C ILE A 46 -17.02 1.53 -5.77
N SER A 47 -17.31 0.80 -4.70
CA SER A 47 -16.42 0.74 -3.54
C SER A 47 -15.15 -0.05 -3.88
N VAL A 48 -14.00 0.58 -3.66
CA VAL A 48 -12.66 -0.01 -3.81
C VAL A 48 -12.03 -0.19 -2.43
N LEU A 49 -11.61 -1.41 -2.11
CA LEU A 49 -10.92 -1.77 -0.88
C LEU A 49 -9.47 -2.10 -1.21
N ILE A 50 -8.54 -1.40 -0.57
CA ILE A 50 -7.10 -1.59 -0.77
C ILE A 50 -6.45 -1.96 0.56
N SER A 51 -5.71 -3.06 0.59
CA SER A 51 -4.87 -3.48 1.72
C SER A 51 -3.45 -2.96 1.52
N ASN A 52 -2.90 -2.27 2.53
CA ASN A 52 -1.53 -1.78 2.50
C ASN A 52 -1.01 -1.56 3.94
N HIS A 53 0.28 -1.32 4.10
CA HIS A 53 0.86 -1.00 5.41
C HIS A 53 0.36 0.36 5.89
N ASP A 54 0.07 0.48 7.19
CA ASP A 54 -0.35 1.74 7.82
C ASP A 54 0.88 2.63 8.11
N ILE A 55 1.45 3.23 7.06
CA ILE A 55 2.61 4.13 7.13
C ILE A 55 2.21 5.54 6.70
N LYS A 56 3.07 6.53 6.96
CA LYS A 56 2.80 7.94 6.60
C LYS A 56 2.46 8.09 5.11
N PHE A 57 3.22 7.44 4.23
CA PHE A 57 3.02 7.51 2.79
C PHE A 57 1.65 6.99 2.33
N THR A 58 1.22 5.82 2.79
CA THR A 58 -0.09 5.25 2.40
C THR A 58 -1.23 6.12 2.93
N ARG A 59 -1.08 6.70 4.13
CA ARG A 59 -2.05 7.69 4.67
C ARG A 59 -2.16 8.95 3.81
N GLU A 60 -1.05 9.39 3.21
CA GLU A 60 -1.05 10.56 2.33
C GLU A 60 -1.73 10.27 0.99
N ILE A 61 -1.38 9.17 0.32
CA ILE A 61 -1.96 8.84 -1.00
C ILE A 61 -3.45 8.48 -0.90
N TYR A 62 -3.87 7.80 0.17
CA TYR A 62 -5.27 7.45 0.42
C TYR A 62 -6.04 8.54 1.19
N LYS A 63 -5.46 9.74 1.37
CA LYS A 63 -6.13 10.84 2.06
C LYS A 63 -7.48 11.14 1.41
N GLY A 64 -8.52 11.26 2.23
CA GLY A 64 -9.91 11.44 1.80
C GLY A 64 -10.70 10.15 1.61
N ALA A 65 -10.06 8.98 1.62
CA ALA A 65 -10.74 7.69 1.66
C ALA A 65 -11.14 7.29 3.09
N LYS A 66 -12.07 6.34 3.24
CA LYS A 66 -12.40 5.75 4.54
C LYS A 66 -11.31 4.74 4.93
N PHE A 67 -10.55 5.05 5.97
CA PHE A 67 -9.54 4.15 6.51
C PHE A 67 -10.16 3.15 7.49
N LYS A 68 -9.98 1.85 7.23
CA LYS A 68 -10.23 0.80 8.22
C LYS A 68 -8.90 0.23 8.68
N ARG A 69 -8.46 0.61 9.88
CA ARG A 69 -7.26 0.03 10.49
C ARG A 69 -7.60 -1.37 10.99
N VAL A 70 -6.96 -2.38 10.44
CA VAL A 70 -6.96 -3.73 11.01
C VAL A 70 -5.75 -3.80 11.93
N LYS A 71 -5.98 -3.97 13.24
CA LYS A 71 -4.90 -4.30 14.18
C LYS A 71 -4.49 -5.73 13.90
N VAL A 72 -3.56 -5.93 12.98
CA VAL A 72 -2.81 -7.18 12.90
C VAL A 72 -1.70 -7.10 13.93
N GLN A 73 -1.70 -8.00 14.91
CA GLN A 73 -0.49 -8.25 15.68
C GLN A 73 0.54 -8.70 14.65
N ARG A 74 1.62 -7.94 14.50
CA ARG A 74 2.77 -8.42 13.74
C ARG A 74 3.30 -9.60 14.55
N SER A 75 2.87 -10.82 14.24
CA SER A 75 3.62 -12.00 14.65
C SER A 75 4.93 -11.88 13.90
N ILE A 76 5.91 -11.26 14.56
CA ILE A 76 7.31 -11.43 14.22
C ILE A 76 7.62 -12.88 14.60
N SER A 77 7.12 -13.83 13.82
CA SER A 77 7.72 -15.15 13.77
C SER A 77 8.97 -14.99 12.91
N GLN A 78 10.00 -14.42 13.52
CA GLN A 78 11.37 -14.67 13.11
C GLN A 78 11.64 -16.13 13.49
N ASN A 79 11.14 -17.09 12.72
CA ASN A 79 11.73 -18.43 12.73
C ASN A 79 12.86 -18.42 11.71
N SER A 80 13.94 -17.71 12.08
CA SER A 80 15.27 -18.07 11.62
C SER A 80 15.69 -19.29 12.43
N GLU A 81 15.11 -20.45 12.13
CA GLU A 81 15.68 -21.73 12.55
C GLU A 81 16.84 -22.01 11.59
N ASN A 82 18.00 -21.42 11.90
CA ASN A 82 19.26 -21.98 11.47
C ASN A 82 19.70 -22.96 12.57
N GLY A 83 19.62 -24.25 12.26
CA GLY A 83 20.24 -25.34 13.01
C GLY A 83 21.00 -26.23 12.04
#